data_AF-A0A445AS28-F1
#
_entry.id   AF-A0A445AS28-F1
#
_cell.length_a   1.000
_cell.length_b   1.000
_cell.length_c   1.000
_cell.angle_alpha   90.00
_cell.angle_beta   90.00
_cell.angle_gamma   90.00
#
_symmetry.space_group_name_H-M   'P 1'
#
loop_
_entity.id
_entity.type
_entity.pdbx_description
1 polymer ?
#
loop_
_entity_poly.entity_id
_entity_poly.type
_entity_poly.pdbx_seq_one_letter_code
_entity_poly.pdbx_strand_id
1 'polypeptide(L)'
;MTFKTLEEVEKFYKDHYKLANFYTKIRNTTLKGDEIKNQLITYSREGKWKSKISQTLKTNPLAGINCPARIYVHILNDVGLWIISKVGLNRSHPCCPNRAEMLKQQRDLSMFVRHTIENNEEARIRLSKTYHSFIATAGSHRKLSFIKKDVRNYITRKVRNVSEQDDAKEFGKYLLRMKEKNHNFFFELNLEADHSIKNTFWADARSRAAYEYFGDVVSFDTTYNTNRYLVHCDIIFGS
;
A
#
# COMPACT_ATOMS: atom_id res chain seq x y z
N MET A 1 -8.88 -22.41 -25.75
CA MET A 1 -7.51 -22.39 -25.19
C MET A 1 -7.59 -22.84 -23.74
N THR A 2 -6.73 -23.78 -23.34
CA THR A 2 -6.75 -24.49 -22.05
C THR A 2 -5.46 -24.24 -21.27
N PHE A 3 -5.56 -24.11 -19.95
CA PHE A 3 -4.44 -23.81 -19.05
C PHE A 3 -4.50 -24.70 -17.81
N LYS A 4 -3.36 -24.96 -17.19
CA LYS A 4 -3.30 -25.79 -15.98
C LYS A 4 -3.67 -24.98 -14.74
N THR A 5 -3.32 -23.70 -14.71
CA THR A 5 -3.59 -22.82 -13.57
C THR A 5 -4.24 -21.51 -13.99
N LEU A 6 -4.94 -20.87 -13.06
CA LEU A 6 -5.50 -19.53 -13.27
C LEU A 6 -4.40 -18.48 -13.51
N GLU A 7 -3.25 -18.63 -12.85
CA GLU A 7 -2.08 -17.75 -13.00
C GLU A 7 -1.52 -17.79 -14.42
N GLU A 8 -1.50 -18.96 -15.06
CA GLU A 8 -1.11 -19.11 -16.47
C GLU A 8 -2.07 -18.35 -17.39
N VAL A 9 -3.39 -18.42 -17.13
CA VAL A 9 -4.39 -17.66 -17.89
C VAL A 9 -4.18 -16.16 -17.72
N GLU A 10 -3.96 -15.71 -16.49
CA GLU A 10 -3.70 -14.31 -16.19
C GLU A 10 -2.43 -13.82 -16.86
N LYS A 11 -1.35 -14.62 -16.81
CA LYS A 11 -0.07 -14.31 -17.44
C LYS A 11 -0.22 -14.23 -18.96
N PHE A 12 -0.86 -15.22 -19.57
CA PHE A 12 -1.14 -15.22 -21.00
C PHE A 12 -1.95 -13.99 -21.43
N TYR A 13 -3.01 -13.68 -20.68
CA TYR A 13 -3.83 -12.50 -20.98
C TYR A 13 -3.08 -11.20 -20.73
N LYS A 14 -2.24 -11.13 -19.69
CA LYS A 14 -1.33 -9.99 -19.47
C LYS A 14 -0.36 -9.86 -20.65
N ASP A 15 0.28 -10.93 -21.09
CA ASP A 15 1.31 -10.91 -22.15
C ASP A 15 0.73 -10.53 -23.51
N HIS A 16 -0.44 -11.06 -23.89
CA HIS A 16 -1.15 -10.68 -25.11
C HIS A 16 -1.49 -9.18 -25.16
N TYR A 17 -1.64 -8.53 -24.01
CA TYR A 17 -1.97 -7.11 -23.90
C TYR A 17 -0.81 -6.25 -23.36
N LYS A 18 0.35 -6.84 -23.01
CA LYS A 18 1.58 -6.08 -22.70
C LYS A 18 2.01 -5.25 -23.90
N LEU A 19 1.88 -5.81 -25.11
CA LEU A 19 2.07 -5.09 -26.37
C LEU A 19 1.11 -3.90 -26.53
N ALA A 20 -0.06 -3.98 -25.90
CA ALA A 20 -1.12 -2.99 -25.97
C ALA A 20 -0.96 -1.85 -24.97
N ASN A 21 -0.04 -1.94 -23.99
CA ASN A 21 0.28 -0.88 -23.02
C ASN A 21 -0.79 -0.60 -21.94
N PHE A 22 -1.43 -1.66 -21.44
CA PHE A 22 -2.45 -1.59 -20.39
C PHE A 22 -2.37 -2.76 -19.42
N TYR A 23 -3.02 -2.62 -18.26
CA TYR A 23 -3.10 -3.65 -17.23
C TYR A 23 -4.47 -4.34 -17.22
N THR A 24 -4.48 -5.59 -16.76
CA THR A 24 -5.69 -6.39 -16.56
C THR A 24 -6.17 -6.23 -15.13
N LYS A 25 -7.48 -6.23 -14.93
CA LYS A 25 -8.13 -6.12 -13.62
C LYS A 25 -9.11 -7.27 -13.47
N ILE A 26 -9.05 -7.97 -12.35
CA ILE A 26 -10.09 -8.94 -11.98
C ILE A 26 -11.32 -8.14 -11.56
N ARG A 27 -12.44 -8.37 -12.25
CA ARG A 27 -13.70 -7.67 -11.96
C ARG A 27 -14.59 -8.51 -11.05
N ASN A 28 -14.84 -9.76 -11.43
CA ASN A 28 -15.68 -10.67 -10.68
C ASN A 28 -14.99 -12.03 -10.53
N THR A 29 -15.16 -12.65 -9.38
CA THR A 29 -14.75 -14.02 -9.08
C THR A 29 -15.96 -14.75 -8.53
N THR A 30 -16.30 -15.90 -9.11
CA THR A 30 -17.39 -16.76 -8.64
C THR A 30 -16.78 -17.96 -7.92
N LEU A 31 -17.17 -18.16 -6.67
CA LEU A 31 -16.69 -19.23 -5.80
C LEU A 31 -17.75 -20.33 -5.67
N LYS A 32 -17.33 -21.59 -5.49
CA LYS A 32 -18.17 -22.68 -4.96
C LYS A 32 -17.44 -23.27 -3.75
N GLY A 33 -17.85 -22.87 -2.55
CA GLY A 33 -17.04 -23.07 -1.35
C GLY A 33 -15.81 -22.15 -1.39
N ASP A 34 -14.62 -22.68 -1.07
CA ASP A 34 -13.34 -21.96 -1.14
C ASP A 34 -12.69 -21.99 -2.53
N GLU A 35 -13.24 -22.74 -3.48
CA GLU A 35 -12.67 -22.89 -4.81
C GLU A 35 -13.22 -21.87 -5.82
N ILE A 36 -12.32 -21.23 -6.57
CA ILE A 36 -12.69 -20.34 -7.67
C ILE A 36 -13.18 -21.18 -8.84
N LYS A 37 -14.43 -20.95 -9.23
CA LYS A 37 -15.01 -21.55 -10.44
C LYS A 37 -14.77 -20.71 -11.68
N ASN A 38 -15.16 -19.45 -11.61
CA ASN A 38 -15.19 -18.57 -12.78
C ASN A 38 -14.60 -17.20 -12.43
N GLN A 39 -13.88 -16.61 -13.37
CA GLN A 39 -13.30 -15.28 -13.21
C GLN A 39 -13.55 -14.43 -14.46
N LEU A 40 -14.01 -13.20 -14.23
CA LEU A 40 -14.11 -12.18 -15.26
C LEU A 40 -12.92 -11.24 -15.13
N ILE A 41 -12.02 -11.31 -16.10
CA ILE A 41 -10.85 -10.43 -16.18
C ILE A 41 -11.12 -9.38 -17.24
N THR A 42 -11.01 -8.12 -16.87
CA THR A 42 -11.32 -7.00 -17.74
C THR A 42 -10.12 -6.07 -17.91
N TYR A 43 -10.19 -5.28 -18.96
CA TYR A 43 -9.16 -4.32 -19.31
C TYR A 43 -9.32 -3.03 -18.50
N SER A 44 -8.22 -2.42 -18.05
CA SER A 44 -8.23 -1.30 -17.08
C SER A 44 -9.02 -0.04 -17.46
N ARG A 45 -9.49 0.09 -18.70
CA ARG A 45 -10.32 1.20 -19.18
C ARG A 45 -11.83 0.91 -19.19
N GLU A 46 -12.28 -0.16 -18.52
CA GLU A 46 -13.70 -0.49 -18.43
C GLU A 46 -14.45 0.44 -17.44
N GLY A 47 -15.63 0.91 -17.84
CA GLY A 47 -16.51 1.78 -17.03
C GLY A 47 -16.49 3.27 -17.43
N LYS A 48 -17.63 3.95 -17.21
CA LYS A 48 -17.76 5.41 -17.31
C LYS A 48 -17.59 6.04 -15.92
N TRP A 49 -16.77 7.08 -15.82
CA TRP A 49 -16.78 7.96 -14.65
C TRP A 49 -17.79 9.09 -14.92
N LYS A 50 -18.93 9.10 -14.22
CA LYS A 50 -19.93 10.17 -14.32
C LYS A 50 -19.44 11.39 -13.52
N SER A 51 -18.69 12.28 -14.15
CA SER A 51 -18.39 13.60 -13.58
C SER A 51 -18.87 14.71 -14.50
N LYS A 52 -19.38 15.81 -13.93
CA LYS A 52 -19.74 17.03 -14.67
C LYS A 52 -18.53 17.81 -15.23
N ILE A 53 -17.30 17.40 -14.92
CA ILE A 53 -16.06 18.10 -15.32
C ILE A 53 -15.61 17.65 -16.72
N SER A 54 -15.29 18.61 -17.59
CA SER A 54 -14.82 18.37 -18.95
C SER A 54 -13.52 17.55 -18.98
N GLN A 55 -13.33 16.78 -20.04
CA GLN A 55 -12.22 15.83 -20.17
C GLN A 55 -10.85 16.52 -20.34
N THR A 56 -10.84 17.77 -20.81
CA THR A 56 -9.65 18.60 -20.99
C THR A 56 -9.05 19.11 -19.69
N LEU A 57 -9.85 19.21 -18.61
CA LEU A 57 -9.42 19.71 -17.30
C LEU A 57 -8.98 18.60 -16.33
N LYS A 58 -9.05 17.32 -16.74
CA LYS A 58 -8.74 16.19 -15.85
C LYS A 58 -7.25 15.84 -15.90
N THR A 59 -6.59 15.98 -14.75
CA THR A 59 -5.17 15.65 -14.54
C THR A 59 -4.91 14.14 -14.38
N ASN A 60 -5.95 13.31 -14.30
CA ASN A 60 -5.84 11.85 -14.16
C ASN A 60 -5.99 11.14 -15.53
N PRO A 61 -4.93 10.53 -16.09
CA PRO A 61 -4.97 9.83 -17.38
C PRO A 61 -5.70 8.47 -17.35
N LEU A 62 -6.26 8.07 -16.20
CA LEU A 62 -6.98 6.80 -15.97
C LEU A 62 -8.50 6.93 -16.17
N ALA A 63 -8.96 7.85 -17.03
CA ALA A 63 -10.37 7.91 -17.39
C ALA A 63 -10.76 6.60 -18.10
N GLY A 64 -11.73 5.86 -17.54
CA GLY A 64 -12.31 4.69 -18.19
C GLY A 64 -12.95 5.09 -19.51
N ILE A 65 -12.49 4.48 -20.62
CA ILE A 65 -12.97 4.76 -21.99
C ILE A 65 -14.08 3.77 -22.37
N ASN A 66 -14.66 3.07 -21.40
CA ASN A 66 -15.66 2.03 -21.62
C ASN A 66 -15.19 0.96 -22.62
N CYS A 67 -13.93 0.54 -22.50
CA CYS A 67 -13.37 -0.49 -23.37
C CYS A 67 -14.08 -1.84 -23.12
N PRO A 68 -14.69 -2.47 -24.14
CA PRO A 68 -15.42 -3.73 -23.98
C PRO A 68 -14.49 -4.96 -23.92
N ALA A 69 -13.18 -4.74 -23.94
CA ALA A 69 -12.20 -5.81 -23.90
C ALA A 69 -12.22 -6.55 -22.54
N ARG A 70 -12.55 -7.83 -22.57
CA ARG A 70 -12.68 -8.70 -21.39
C ARG A 70 -12.54 -10.16 -21.78
N ILE A 71 -12.11 -10.99 -20.84
CA ILE A 71 -12.16 -12.44 -20.95
C ILE A 71 -12.95 -13.04 -19.81
N TYR A 72 -13.70 -14.09 -20.13
CA TYR A 72 -14.33 -14.95 -19.15
C TYR A 72 -13.56 -16.25 -19.09
N VAL A 73 -13.17 -16.64 -17.88
CA VAL A 73 -12.42 -17.86 -17.60
C VAL A 73 -13.24 -18.71 -16.63
N HIS A 74 -13.28 -20.01 -16.85
CA HIS A 74 -13.90 -20.96 -15.94
C HIS A 74 -13.10 -22.25 -15.88
N ILE A 75 -13.18 -22.95 -14.75
CA ILE A 75 -12.58 -24.27 -14.56
C ILE A 75 -13.54 -25.36 -15.08
N LEU A 76 -12.99 -26.30 -15.85
CA LEU A 76 -13.66 -27.56 -16.14
C LEU A 76 -13.44 -28.50 -14.95
N ASN A 77 -14.48 -28.68 -14.16
CA ASN A 77 -14.44 -29.52 -12.95
C ASN A 77 -13.96 -30.95 -13.23
N ASP A 78 -14.22 -31.48 -14.42
CA ASP A 78 -13.97 -32.89 -14.76
C ASP A 78 -12.48 -33.18 -15.04
N VAL A 79 -11.71 -32.15 -15.41
CA VAL A 79 -10.29 -32.27 -15.83
C VAL A 79 -9.37 -31.34 -15.03
N GLY A 80 -9.93 -30.44 -14.22
CA GLY A 80 -9.17 -29.43 -13.46
C GLY A 80 -8.49 -28.36 -14.33
N LEU A 81 -8.87 -28.26 -15.61
CA LEU A 81 -8.27 -27.31 -16.56
C LEU A 81 -9.07 -26.02 -16.64
N TRP A 82 -8.36 -24.90 -16.79
CA TRP A 82 -8.94 -23.57 -16.98
C TRP A 82 -9.14 -23.27 -18.45
N ILE A 83 -10.34 -22.80 -18.81
CA ILE A 83 -10.71 -22.45 -20.18
C ILE A 83 -11.21 -21.02 -20.28
N ILE A 84 -10.68 -20.30 -21.27
CA ILE A 84 -11.23 -19.02 -21.70
C ILE A 84 -12.48 -19.30 -22.55
N SER A 85 -13.69 -19.04 -22.01
CA SER A 85 -14.96 -19.31 -22.70
C SER A 85 -15.41 -18.18 -23.60
N LYS A 86 -15.10 -16.93 -23.24
CA LYS A 86 -15.54 -15.75 -24.00
C LYS A 86 -14.43 -14.72 -24.05
N VAL A 87 -14.13 -14.24 -25.25
CA VAL A 87 -13.15 -13.18 -25.49
C VAL A 87 -13.83 -12.00 -26.18
N GLY A 88 -13.82 -10.85 -25.53
CA GLY A 88 -14.08 -9.56 -26.18
C GLY A 88 -12.74 -8.93 -26.57
N LEU A 89 -12.40 -8.93 -27.86
CA LEU A 89 -11.17 -8.30 -28.37
C LEU A 89 -11.38 -6.84 -28.81
N ASN A 90 -12.63 -6.42 -29.01
CA ASN A 90 -12.94 -5.10 -29.54
C ASN A 90 -12.41 -4.00 -28.63
N ARG A 91 -11.60 -3.10 -29.20
CA ARG A 91 -11.12 -1.89 -28.53
C ARG A 91 -11.86 -0.70 -29.13
N SER A 92 -12.54 0.07 -28.29
CA SER A 92 -13.22 1.31 -28.71
C SER A 92 -12.27 2.49 -28.91
N HIS A 93 -10.96 2.28 -28.79
CA HIS A 93 -9.94 3.31 -28.89
C HIS A 93 -8.64 2.74 -29.48
N PRO A 94 -7.86 3.56 -30.20
CA PRO A 94 -6.49 3.20 -30.55
C PRO A 94 -5.70 2.82 -29.29
N CYS A 95 -4.89 1.77 -29.39
CA CYS A 95 -3.88 1.50 -28.38
C CYS A 95 -2.92 2.69 -28.40
N CYS A 96 -2.89 3.48 -27.33
CA CYS A 96 -1.91 4.55 -27.19
C CYS A 96 -0.71 3.99 -26.41
N PRO A 97 0.35 3.52 -27.09
CA PRO A 97 1.56 3.05 -26.41
C PRO A 97 2.24 4.17 -25.59
N ASN A 98 2.05 5.42 -25.99
CA ASN A 98 2.74 6.60 -25.48
C ASN A 98 2.41 7.01 -24.03
N ARG A 99 1.60 6.25 -23.28
CA ARG A 99 1.17 6.58 -21.90
C ARG A 99 1.28 5.44 -20.89
N ALA A 100 1.81 4.29 -21.32
CA ALA A 100 1.84 3.03 -20.57
C ALA A 100 2.73 3.04 -19.33
N GLU A 101 3.91 3.64 -19.45
CA GLU A 101 4.99 3.61 -18.45
C GLU A 101 4.60 4.31 -17.14
N MET A 102 3.47 5.01 -17.11
CA MET A 102 2.97 5.72 -15.93
C MET A 102 1.95 4.92 -15.10
N LEU A 103 1.65 3.68 -15.48
CA LEU A 103 0.70 2.83 -14.74
C LEU A 103 1.30 2.40 -13.39
N LYS A 104 0.56 2.66 -12.30
CA LYS A 104 1.04 2.42 -10.92
C LYS A 104 1.56 0.99 -10.67
N GLN A 105 1.03 -0.02 -11.37
CA GLN A 105 1.42 -1.42 -11.22
C GLN A 105 2.74 -1.80 -11.92
N GLN A 106 3.21 -0.97 -12.87
CA GLN A 106 4.49 -1.19 -13.56
C GLN A 106 5.62 -0.35 -12.97
N ARG A 107 5.31 0.47 -11.95
CA ARG A 107 6.27 1.37 -11.32
C ARG A 107 6.90 0.71 -10.12
N ASP A 108 8.22 0.55 -10.17
CA ASP A 108 9.01 0.06 -9.04
C ASP A 108 10.35 0.80 -8.96
N LEU A 109 10.79 1.00 -7.71
CA LEU A 109 12.12 1.50 -7.38
C LEU A 109 13.01 0.29 -7.11
N SER A 110 13.95 0.03 -8.01
CA SER A 110 14.95 -1.02 -7.80
C SER A 110 15.81 -0.72 -6.57
N MET A 111 16.48 -1.75 -6.03
CA MET A 111 17.37 -1.61 -4.86
C MET A 111 18.45 -0.55 -5.09
N PHE A 112 19.08 -0.53 -6.27
CA PHE A 112 20.07 0.47 -6.66
C PHE A 112 19.51 1.89 -6.63
N VAL A 113 18.30 2.09 -7.17
CA VAL A 113 17.63 3.39 -7.18
C VAL A 113 17.31 3.84 -5.75
N ARG A 114 16.83 2.94 -4.89
CA ARG A 114 16.56 3.22 -3.47
C ARG A 114 17.83 3.66 -2.74
N HIS A 115 18.92 2.91 -2.87
CA HIS A 115 20.19 3.24 -2.25
C HIS A 115 20.73 4.60 -2.74
N THR A 116 20.60 4.88 -4.04
CA THR A 116 20.99 6.18 -4.60
C THR A 116 20.14 7.33 -4.07
N ILE A 117 18.82 7.11 -3.86
CA ILE A 117 17.95 8.11 -3.24
C ILE A 117 18.40 8.39 -1.80
N GLU A 118 18.78 7.34 -1.06
CA GLU A 118 19.22 7.45 0.33
C GLU A 118 20.53 8.22 0.48
N ASN A 119 21.54 7.89 -0.32
CA ASN A 119 22.82 8.59 -0.31
C ASN A 119 22.65 10.08 -0.66
N ASN A 120 21.75 10.38 -1.60
CA ASN A 120 21.44 11.77 -1.96
C ASN A 120 20.68 12.51 -0.86
N GLU A 121 19.80 11.85 -0.13
CA GLU A 121 19.09 12.44 1.01
C GLU A 121 20.06 12.72 2.18
N GLU A 122 20.99 11.80 2.46
CA GLU A 122 22.05 11.99 3.46
C GLU A 122 22.96 13.16 3.08
N ALA A 123 23.32 13.28 1.80
CA ALA A 123 24.05 14.42 1.26
C ALA A 123 23.20 15.71 1.13
N ARG A 124 21.95 15.72 1.61
CA ARG A 124 20.99 16.85 1.55
C ARG A 124 20.77 17.40 0.13
N ILE A 125 20.88 16.53 -0.88
CA ILE A 125 20.64 16.88 -2.27
C ILE A 125 19.12 16.97 -2.49
N ARG A 126 18.69 18.12 -3.02
CA ARG A 126 17.27 18.35 -3.30
C ARG A 126 16.68 17.24 -4.17
N LEU A 127 15.51 16.72 -3.79
CA LEU A 127 14.77 15.71 -4.55
C LEU A 127 14.60 16.03 -6.05
N SER A 128 14.48 17.31 -6.43
CA SER A 128 14.44 17.69 -7.84
C SER A 128 15.73 17.34 -8.59
N LYS A 129 16.90 17.55 -7.97
CA LYS A 129 18.21 17.20 -8.53
C LYS A 129 18.41 15.68 -8.54
N THR A 130 18.02 15.00 -7.47
CA THR A 130 18.05 13.52 -7.39
C THR A 130 17.22 12.88 -8.50
N TYR A 131 16.01 13.38 -8.75
CA TYR A 131 15.21 12.87 -9.86
C TYR A 131 15.84 13.21 -11.22
N HIS A 132 16.41 14.41 -11.37
CA HIS A 132 17.08 14.85 -12.59
C HIS A 132 18.33 14.04 -12.92
N SER A 133 19.11 13.62 -11.92
CA SER A 133 20.27 12.76 -12.15
C SER A 133 19.86 11.41 -12.74
N PHE A 134 18.79 10.79 -12.25
CA PHE A 134 18.26 9.56 -12.86
C PHE A 134 17.82 9.76 -14.32
N ILE A 135 17.24 10.91 -14.64
CA ILE A 135 16.84 11.23 -16.01
C ILE A 135 18.06 11.42 -16.90
N ALA A 136 19.08 12.11 -16.41
CA ALA A 136 20.34 12.29 -17.14
C ALA A 136 21.02 10.95 -17.41
N THR A 137 21.08 10.05 -16.41
CA THR A 137 21.64 8.71 -16.57
C THR A 137 20.82 7.84 -17.53
N ALA A 138 19.49 7.89 -17.46
CA ALA A 138 18.61 7.11 -18.34
C ALA A 138 18.49 7.74 -19.75
N GLY A 139 18.89 8.99 -19.92
CA GLY A 139 18.76 9.77 -21.16
C GLY A 139 17.34 10.24 -21.48
N SER A 140 16.31 9.80 -20.74
CA SER A 140 14.96 10.36 -20.83
C SER A 140 14.09 9.93 -19.65
N HIS A 141 13.04 10.71 -19.36
CA HIS A 141 12.00 10.32 -18.40
C HIS A 141 11.28 9.02 -18.76
N ARG A 142 11.20 8.67 -20.05
CA ARG A 142 10.45 7.50 -20.55
C ARG A 142 11.17 6.18 -20.26
N LYS A 143 12.50 6.25 -20.16
CA LYS A 143 13.33 5.08 -19.86
C LYS A 143 13.35 4.72 -18.36
N LEU A 144 12.72 5.52 -17.50
CA LEU A 144 12.64 5.24 -16.07
C LEU A 144 11.39 4.43 -15.74
N SER A 145 11.55 3.43 -14.87
CA SER A 145 10.44 2.64 -14.32
C SER A 145 9.66 3.36 -13.22
N PHE A 146 9.95 4.63 -12.91
CA PHE A 146 9.34 5.36 -11.80
C PHE A 146 9.25 6.85 -12.09
N ILE A 147 8.40 7.57 -11.35
CA ILE A 147 8.24 9.02 -11.48
C ILE A 147 8.71 9.77 -10.24
N LYS A 148 8.87 11.09 -10.36
CA LYS A 148 9.25 11.99 -9.25
C LYS A 148 8.40 11.79 -7.99
N LYS A 149 7.10 11.50 -8.16
CA LYS A 149 6.18 11.24 -7.06
C LYS A 149 6.54 9.98 -6.27
N ASP A 150 7.08 8.95 -6.92
CA ASP A 150 7.46 7.70 -6.27
C ASP A 150 8.70 7.91 -5.38
N VAL A 151 9.68 8.69 -5.87
CA VAL A 151 10.83 9.13 -5.05
C VAL A 151 10.36 9.92 -3.83
N ARG A 152 9.43 10.87 -4.02
CA ARG A 152 8.85 11.65 -2.91
C ARG A 152 8.17 10.76 -1.88
N ASN A 153 7.35 9.82 -2.34
CA ASN A 153 6.64 8.89 -1.48
C ASN A 153 7.62 7.98 -0.71
N TYR A 154 8.70 7.53 -1.36
CA TYR A 154 9.75 6.73 -0.72
C TYR A 154 10.40 7.48 0.45
N ILE A 155 10.87 8.71 0.20
CA ILE A 155 11.47 9.55 1.24
C ILE A 155 10.46 9.85 2.35
N THR A 156 9.22 10.20 1.99
CA THR A 156 8.18 10.50 3.01
C THR A 156 7.88 9.28 3.89
N ARG A 157 7.87 8.07 3.32
CA ARG A 157 7.72 6.83 4.11
C ARG A 157 8.92 6.61 5.02
N LYS A 158 10.14 6.77 4.52
CA LYS A 158 11.35 6.63 5.34
C LYS A 158 11.37 7.64 6.49
N VAL A 159 11.05 8.91 6.23
CA VAL A 159 10.96 9.96 7.24
C VAL A 159 9.91 9.64 8.30
N ARG A 160 8.74 9.08 7.91
CA ARG A 160 7.74 8.62 8.88
C ARG A 160 8.30 7.52 9.77
N ASN A 161 8.92 6.51 9.19
CA ASN A 161 9.50 5.41 9.97
C ASN A 161 10.62 5.90 10.92
N VAL A 162 11.47 6.83 10.48
CA VAL A 162 12.51 7.43 11.33
C VAL A 162 11.90 8.29 12.44
N SER A 163 10.88 9.10 12.13
CA SER A 163 10.16 9.91 13.13
C SER A 163 9.46 9.01 14.16
N GLU A 164 8.82 7.93 13.73
CA GLU A 164 8.16 6.97 14.63
C GLU A 164 9.17 6.29 15.57
N GLN A 165 10.38 5.97 15.08
CA GLN A 165 11.47 5.45 15.93
C GLN A 165 11.99 6.47 16.95
N ASP A 166 12.16 7.74 16.54
CA ASP A 166 12.62 8.79 17.45
C ASP A 166 11.53 9.17 18.47
N ASP A 167 10.27 9.22 18.05
CA ASP A 167 9.12 9.43 18.92
C ASP A 167 8.99 8.29 19.96
N ALA A 168 9.20 7.04 19.55
CA ALA A 168 9.21 5.89 20.45
C ALA A 168 10.32 5.98 21.52
N LYS A 169 11.52 6.42 21.12
CA LYS A 169 12.64 6.64 22.05
C LYS A 169 12.36 7.74 23.04
N GLU A 170 11.82 8.88 22.60
CA GLU A 170 11.49 9.98 23.51
C GLU A 170 10.33 9.64 24.45
N PHE A 171 9.36 8.87 23.97
CA PHE A 171 8.30 8.33 24.82
C PHE A 171 8.85 7.40 25.90
N GLY A 172 9.78 6.50 25.56
CA GLY A 172 10.47 5.66 26.54
C GLY A 172 11.25 6.47 27.59
N LYS A 173 11.98 7.52 27.17
CA LYS A 173 12.66 8.43 28.11
C LYS A 173 11.68 9.16 29.03
N TYR A 174 10.50 9.53 28.54
CA TYR A 174 9.46 10.13 29.36
C TYR A 174 8.97 9.18 30.45
N LEU A 175 8.65 7.92 30.11
CA LEU A 175 8.22 6.91 31.08
C LEU A 175 9.30 6.65 32.15
N LEU A 176 10.57 6.61 31.73
CA LEU A 176 11.69 6.47 32.65
C LEU A 176 11.77 7.65 33.64
N ARG A 177 11.64 8.89 33.16
CA ARG A 177 11.60 10.08 34.04
C ARG A 177 10.43 10.05 35.01
N MET A 178 9.27 9.52 34.60
CA MET A 178 8.11 9.36 35.49
C MET A 178 8.39 8.32 36.59
N LYS A 179 9.07 7.22 36.26
CA LYS A 179 9.50 6.20 37.22
C LYS A 179 10.55 6.72 38.22
N GLU A 180 11.49 7.55 37.76
CA GLU A 180 12.50 8.17 38.62
C GLU A 180 11.88 9.15 39.61
N LYS A 181 10.88 9.93 39.18
CA LYS A 181 10.17 10.88 40.06
C LYS A 181 9.27 10.20 41.08
N ASN A 182 8.74 9.02 40.75
CA ASN A 182 7.82 8.30 41.60
C ASN A 182 8.07 6.79 41.54
N HIS A 183 8.67 6.23 42.59
CA HIS A 183 8.96 4.79 42.65
C HIS A 183 7.71 3.91 42.55
N ASN A 184 6.53 4.43 42.90
CA ASN A 184 5.25 3.72 42.78
C ASN A 184 4.66 3.76 41.36
N PHE A 185 5.18 4.60 40.45
CA PHE A 185 4.86 4.52 39.02
C PHE A 185 5.36 3.18 38.44
N PHE A 186 4.63 2.57 37.52
CA PHE A 186 5.03 1.35 36.82
C PHE A 186 4.85 1.54 35.32
N PHE A 187 5.77 0.98 34.53
CA PHE A 187 5.59 0.89 33.09
C PHE A 187 6.32 -0.31 32.51
N GLU A 188 5.84 -0.77 31.36
CA GLU A 188 6.48 -1.76 30.52
C GLU A 188 6.34 -1.30 29.06
N LEU A 189 7.45 -1.20 28.35
CA LEU A 189 7.50 -0.75 26.95
C LEU A 189 8.12 -1.86 26.11
N ASN A 190 7.32 -2.41 25.20
CA ASN A 190 7.75 -3.42 24.25
C ASN A 190 7.89 -2.79 22.87
N LEU A 191 9.07 -2.92 22.26
CA LEU A 191 9.38 -2.42 20.93
C LEU A 191 9.46 -3.58 19.91
N GLU A 192 9.11 -3.31 18.66
CA GLU A 192 9.37 -4.23 17.55
C GLU A 192 10.86 -4.20 17.13
N ALA A 193 11.24 -5.13 16.25
CA ALA A 193 12.61 -5.22 15.71
C ALA A 193 13.07 -3.96 14.97
N ASP A 194 12.14 -3.15 14.46
CA ASP A 194 12.41 -1.86 13.83
C ASP A 194 12.33 -0.68 14.81
N HIS A 195 12.36 -0.94 16.12
CA HIS A 195 12.26 0.06 17.20
C HIS A 195 10.96 0.87 17.24
N SER A 196 9.91 0.47 16.51
CA SER A 196 8.57 1.01 16.69
C SER A 196 7.90 0.47 17.97
N ILE A 197 6.93 1.18 18.53
CA ILE A 197 6.20 0.73 19.73
C ILE A 197 5.26 -0.41 19.34
N LYS A 198 5.47 -1.58 19.96
CA LYS A 198 4.57 -2.72 19.85
C LYS A 198 3.41 -2.56 20.83
N ASN A 199 3.74 -2.62 22.12
CA ASN A 199 2.80 -2.51 23.23
C ASN A 199 3.43 -1.62 24.29
N THR A 200 2.62 -0.79 24.95
CA THR A 200 3.06 -0.06 26.15
C THR A 200 1.99 -0.19 27.22
N PHE A 201 2.42 -0.47 28.44
CA PHE A 201 1.60 -0.41 29.63
C PHE A 201 2.23 0.57 30.62
N TRP A 202 1.43 1.38 31.30
CA TRP A 202 1.88 2.15 32.45
C TRP A 202 0.75 2.36 33.45
N ALA A 203 1.10 2.48 34.72
CA ALA A 203 0.18 2.80 35.79
C ALA A 203 0.86 3.75 36.77
N ASP A 204 0.24 4.89 37.05
CA ASP A 204 0.73 5.79 38.07
C ASP A 204 0.44 5.27 39.49
N ALA A 205 1.06 5.90 40.49
CA ALA A 205 0.94 5.49 41.88
C ALA A 205 -0.51 5.54 42.39
N ARG A 206 -1.32 6.48 41.90
CA ARG A 206 -2.72 6.62 42.29
C ARG A 206 -3.55 5.51 41.68
N SER A 207 -3.39 5.22 40.40
CA SER A 207 -4.09 4.10 39.74
C SER A 207 -3.74 2.76 40.39
N ARG A 208 -2.47 2.56 40.80
CA ARG A 208 -2.07 1.33 41.51
C ARG A 208 -2.64 1.23 42.92
N ALA A 209 -2.63 2.33 43.69
CA ALA A 209 -3.25 2.36 45.01
C ALA A 209 -4.77 2.18 44.96
N ALA A 210 -5.42 2.77 43.96
CA ALA A 210 -6.84 2.57 43.69
C ALA A 210 -7.14 1.12 43.33
N TYR A 211 -6.31 0.47 42.50
CA TYR A 211 -6.47 -0.94 42.19
C TYR A 211 -6.33 -1.83 43.44
N GLU A 212 -5.34 -1.57 44.30
CA GLU A 212 -5.16 -2.31 45.56
C GLU A 212 -6.35 -2.16 46.52
N TYR A 213 -6.99 -0.99 46.54
CA TYR A 213 -8.13 -0.70 47.41
C TYR A 213 -9.47 -1.22 46.85
N PHE A 214 -9.72 -1.06 45.55
CA PHE A 214 -11.01 -1.35 44.93
C PHE A 214 -11.06 -2.69 44.18
N GLY A 215 -9.93 -3.33 43.91
CA GLY A 215 -9.82 -4.71 43.44
C GLY A 215 -10.16 -4.99 41.97
N ASP A 216 -11.02 -4.21 41.29
CA ASP A 216 -11.66 -4.74 40.07
C ASP A 216 -11.97 -3.76 38.92
N VAL A 217 -11.54 -2.49 38.97
CA VAL A 217 -11.92 -1.53 37.90
C VAL A 217 -10.81 -1.38 36.85
N VAL A 218 -10.98 -2.07 35.71
CA VAL A 218 -10.24 -1.80 34.46
C VAL A 218 -11.15 -1.04 33.51
N SER A 219 -10.84 0.24 33.26
CA SER A 219 -11.56 1.04 32.27
C SER A 219 -10.82 0.98 30.93
N PHE A 220 -11.50 0.48 29.90
CA PHE A 220 -11.00 0.52 28.53
C PHE A 220 -11.56 1.76 27.84
N ASP A 221 -10.67 2.68 27.45
CA ASP A 221 -11.05 3.79 26.57
C ASP A 221 -11.22 3.25 25.13
N THR A 222 -12.47 3.02 24.71
CA THR A 222 -12.78 2.55 23.35
C THR A 222 -12.73 3.65 22.29
N THR A 223 -12.20 4.84 22.58
CA THR A 223 -12.10 5.94 21.59
C THR A 223 -10.98 5.75 20.56
N TYR A 224 -10.69 4.50 20.16
CA TYR A 224 -9.56 4.13 19.31
C TYR A 224 -9.96 3.94 17.84
N ASN A 225 -9.99 5.03 17.08
CA ASN A 225 -9.75 4.96 15.62
C ASN A 225 -9.30 6.28 14.95
N THR A 226 -8.84 7.28 15.72
CA THR A 226 -8.41 8.57 15.16
C THR A 226 -6.95 8.94 15.44
N ASN A 227 -6.20 8.15 16.21
CA ASN A 227 -4.79 8.46 16.48
C ASN A 227 -3.86 7.87 15.40
N ARG A 228 -3.02 8.74 14.83
CA ARG A 228 -2.13 8.49 13.67
C ARG A 228 -1.05 7.43 13.87
N TYR A 229 -0.91 6.91 15.08
CA TYR A 229 0.24 6.10 15.50
C TYR A 229 -0.09 4.63 15.80
N LEU A 230 -1.37 4.20 15.71
CA LEU A 230 -1.80 2.81 15.99
C LEU A 230 -1.22 2.20 17.29
N VAL A 231 -0.81 3.02 18.25
CA VAL A 231 -0.29 2.55 19.54
C VAL A 231 -1.48 2.02 20.33
N HIS A 232 -1.49 0.77 20.81
CA HIS A 232 -2.54 0.35 21.74
C HIS A 232 -2.34 1.12 23.05
N CYS A 233 -3.20 2.10 23.31
CA CYS A 233 -3.07 3.01 24.45
C CYS A 233 -4.09 2.59 25.51
N ASP A 234 -3.72 1.63 26.35
CA ASP A 234 -4.54 1.25 27.50
C ASP A 234 -4.30 2.26 28.63
N ILE A 235 -5.09 3.33 28.66
CA ILE A 235 -5.03 4.33 29.72
C ILE A 235 -5.90 3.88 30.89
N ILE A 236 -5.29 3.44 31.99
CA ILE A 236 -6.01 3.14 33.24
C ILE A 236 -6.07 4.42 34.11
N PHE A 237 -7.23 5.08 34.10
CA PHE A 237 -7.60 6.04 35.15
C PHE A 237 -8.27 5.30 36.32
N GLY A 238 -7.62 5.27 37.48
CA GLY A 238 -8.31 5.03 38.75
C GLY A 238 -8.80 6.37 39.30
N SER A 239 -10.12 6.52 39.40
CA SER A 239 -10.82 7.72 39.93
C SER A 239 -10.33 8.13 41.32
#